data_AF-Q9LUQ8-F1
#
_entry.id   AF-Q9LUQ8-F1
#
_cell.length_a   1.000
_cell.length_b   1.000
_cell.length_c   1.000
_cell.angle_alpha   90.00
_cell.angle_beta   90.00
_cell.angle_gamma   90.00
#
_symmetry.space_group_name_H-M   'P 1'
#
loop_
_entity.id
_entity.type
_entity.pdbx_description
1 polymer ?
#
loop_
_entity_poly.entity_id
_entity_poly.type
_entity_poly.pdbx_seq_one_letter_code
_entity_poly.pdbx_strand_id
1 'polypeptide(L)'
;MANNLQDVIDDPDLEDVLIRSRTEWLDHEDLRNILGKREDLLTSTVPVPFPEEGLFLFDVDEQDVLDTTVWDLTNFNKMHGDFDIRYRVDQCFLVPINEGVSSTYERRVYKCEQLYGTYRVVHYRRYHMSDDNDYGHNSGEDTEDSQNLGNSDNDSSDDDGSSNDDDGSSDDESHSSDDESAGDDNIEAHANGF
;
A
#
# COMPACT_ATOMS: atom_id res chain seq x y z
N MET A 1 -7.14 19.92 -5.00
CA MET A 1 -7.49 18.51 -5.29
C MET A 1 -6.37 17.66 -4.72
N ALA A 2 -6.63 16.38 -4.48
CA ALA A 2 -5.56 15.46 -4.09
C ALA A 2 -4.56 15.33 -5.25
N ASN A 3 -3.31 14.99 -4.94
CA ASN A 3 -2.24 14.83 -5.93
C ASN A 3 -2.22 13.36 -6.38
N ASN A 4 -2.77 13.11 -7.57
CA ASN A 4 -2.70 11.79 -8.19
C ASN A 4 -1.32 11.61 -8.84
N LEU A 5 -0.55 10.65 -8.33
CA LEU A 5 0.77 10.31 -8.83
C LEU A 5 0.73 9.88 -10.31
N GLN A 6 -0.38 9.30 -10.76
CA GLN A 6 -0.52 8.84 -12.15
C GLN A 6 -0.69 9.98 -13.17
N ASP A 7 -0.95 11.21 -12.71
CA ASP A 7 -1.09 12.38 -13.58
C ASP A 7 0.23 13.11 -13.83
N VAL A 8 1.25 12.85 -13.00
CA VAL A 8 2.57 13.49 -13.06
C VAL A 8 3.62 12.40 -13.22
N ILE A 9 3.65 11.80 -14.41
CA ILE A 9 4.63 10.77 -14.78
C ILE A 9 5.91 11.46 -15.25
N ASP A 10 6.60 12.12 -14.32
CA ASP A 10 7.89 12.76 -14.59
C ASP A 10 9.07 11.91 -14.10
N ASP A 11 8.81 10.89 -13.28
CA ASP A 11 9.82 9.97 -12.76
C ASP A 11 9.92 8.71 -13.65
N PRO A 12 11.03 8.53 -14.41
CA PRO A 12 11.17 7.42 -15.33
C PRO A 12 11.26 6.05 -14.64
N ASP A 13 11.68 5.99 -13.37
CA ASP A 13 11.77 4.70 -12.67
C ASP A 13 10.40 4.24 -12.16
N LEU A 14 9.40 5.13 -12.12
CA LEU A 14 8.04 4.82 -11.71
C LEU A 14 7.04 4.79 -12.87
N GLU A 15 7.44 5.21 -14.08
CA GLU A 15 6.54 5.30 -15.23
C GLU A 15 5.76 4.00 -15.48
N ASP A 16 6.46 2.87 -15.56
CA ASP A 16 5.82 1.57 -15.79
C ASP A 16 4.86 1.18 -14.66
N VAL A 17 5.25 1.45 -13.41
CA VAL A 17 4.43 1.17 -12.21
C VAL A 17 3.15 2.02 -12.22
N LEU A 18 3.28 3.32 -12.50
CA LEU A 18 2.17 4.26 -12.53
C LEU A 18 1.20 3.97 -13.68
N ILE A 19 1.71 3.52 -14.84
CA ILE A 19 0.87 3.10 -15.97
C ILE A 19 0.15 1.79 -15.63
N ARG A 20 0.89 0.76 -15.17
CA ARG A 20 0.35 -0.57 -14.83
C ARG A 20 -0.71 -0.49 -13.73
N SER A 21 -0.49 0.36 -12.73
CA SER A 21 -1.40 0.53 -11.60
C SER A 21 -2.80 1.01 -12.00
N ARG A 22 -2.99 1.60 -13.19
CA ARG A 22 -4.32 1.93 -13.69
C ARG A 22 -5.21 0.70 -13.89
N THR A 23 -4.61 -0.47 -14.14
CA THR A 23 -5.33 -1.73 -14.41
C THR A 23 -4.98 -2.87 -13.46
N GLU A 24 -3.96 -2.70 -12.62
CA GLU A 24 -3.48 -3.74 -11.70
C GLU A 24 -3.27 -3.16 -10.31
N TRP A 25 -3.35 -4.01 -9.29
CA TRP A 25 -3.00 -3.60 -7.93
C TRP A 25 -1.47 -3.61 -7.78
N LEU A 26 -0.97 -2.73 -6.91
CA LEU A 26 0.46 -2.64 -6.64
C LEU A 26 0.94 -3.91 -5.94
N ASP A 27 2.08 -4.42 -6.39
CA ASP A 27 2.81 -5.48 -5.71
C ASP A 27 3.81 -4.91 -4.68
N HIS A 28 4.56 -5.80 -4.03
CA HIS A 28 5.50 -5.41 -2.97
C HIS A 28 6.64 -4.53 -3.52
N GLU A 29 7.13 -4.84 -4.72
CA GLU A 29 8.24 -4.14 -5.36
C GLU A 29 7.80 -2.74 -5.81
N ASP A 30 6.60 -2.62 -6.36
CA ASP A 30 5.99 -1.33 -6.71
C ASP A 30 5.95 -0.38 -5.50
N LEU A 31 5.45 -0.87 -4.37
CA LEU A 31 5.31 -0.09 -3.15
C LEU A 31 6.67 0.29 -2.57
N ARG A 32 7.65 -0.62 -2.64
CA ARG A 32 9.03 -0.32 -2.27
C ARG A 32 9.58 0.85 -3.09
N ASN A 33 9.38 0.82 -4.41
CA ASN A 33 9.90 1.85 -5.31
C ASN A 33 9.23 3.20 -5.05
N ILE A 34 7.89 3.22 -4.92
CA ILE A 34 7.13 4.44 -4.63
C ILE A 34 7.52 5.03 -3.27
N LEU A 35 7.50 4.23 -2.20
CA LEU A 35 7.81 4.71 -0.85
C LEU A 35 9.29 5.04 -0.66
N GLY A 36 10.18 4.36 -1.40
CA GLY A 36 11.61 4.68 -1.46
C GLY A 36 11.86 6.10 -1.97
N LYS A 37 11.00 6.60 -2.88
CA LYS A 37 11.06 7.94 -3.48
C LYS A 37 10.10 8.95 -2.87
N ARG A 38 9.47 8.64 -1.73
CA ARG A 38 8.40 9.46 -1.13
C ARG A 38 8.76 10.94 -0.90
N GLU A 39 10.03 11.26 -0.69
CA GLU A 39 10.50 12.64 -0.48
C GLU A 39 10.52 13.46 -1.79
N ASP A 40 10.64 12.81 -2.93
CA ASP A 40 10.64 13.42 -4.26
C ASP A 40 9.24 13.48 -4.87
N LEU A 41 8.27 12.75 -4.30
CA LEU A 41 6.91 12.64 -4.80
C LEU A 41 5.96 13.66 -4.16
N LEU A 42 5.00 14.14 -4.96
CA LEU A 42 3.97 15.05 -4.48
C LEU A 42 3.00 14.33 -3.53
N THR A 43 3.01 14.74 -2.27
CA THR A 43 2.08 14.24 -1.24
C THR A 43 0.74 14.98 -1.33
N SER A 44 -0.35 14.25 -1.16
CA SER A 44 -1.71 14.76 -1.03
C SER A 44 -1.96 15.27 0.38
N THR A 45 -2.52 16.48 0.49
CA THR A 45 -2.83 17.13 1.78
C THR A 45 -4.33 17.36 1.97
N VAL A 46 -5.14 16.95 1.00
CA VAL A 46 -6.61 17.05 1.05
C VAL A 46 -7.23 15.69 0.75
N PRO A 47 -8.40 15.38 1.33
CA PRO A 47 -9.08 14.12 1.07
C PRO A 47 -9.42 13.95 -0.42
N VAL A 48 -9.34 12.71 -0.89
CA VAL A 48 -9.76 12.35 -2.25
C VAL A 48 -11.29 12.47 -2.37
N PRO A 49 -11.80 13.24 -3.35
CA PRO A 49 -13.24 13.35 -3.58
C PRO A 49 -13.77 12.05 -4.20
N PHE A 50 -14.94 11.62 -3.75
CA PHE A 50 -15.62 10.46 -4.34
C PHE A 50 -16.39 10.86 -5.61
N PRO A 51 -16.35 10.06 -6.71
CA PRO A 51 -15.52 8.87 -6.94
C PRO A 51 -14.31 9.16 -7.85
N GLU A 52 -13.16 9.51 -7.27
CA GLU A 52 -11.91 9.73 -8.01
C GLU A 52 -11.04 8.45 -8.00
N GLU A 53 -10.52 8.07 -9.17
CA GLU A 53 -9.66 6.89 -9.32
C GLU A 53 -8.19 7.32 -9.40
N GLY A 54 -7.29 6.47 -8.91
CA GLY A 54 -5.86 6.67 -9.08
C GLY A 54 -5.05 6.37 -7.85
N LEU A 55 -3.82 6.87 -7.85
CA LEU A 55 -2.80 6.55 -6.86
C LEU A 55 -2.33 7.81 -6.14
N PHE A 56 -2.40 7.81 -4.81
CA PHE A 56 -2.16 8.99 -4.00
C PHE A 56 -1.17 8.64 -2.88
N LEU A 57 -0.22 9.54 -2.64
CA LEU A 57 0.67 9.46 -1.49
C LEU A 57 0.18 10.43 -0.41
N PHE A 58 0.11 9.98 0.83
CA PHE A 58 -0.21 10.82 1.99
C PHE A 58 0.91 10.68 3.03
N ASP A 59 1.16 11.76 3.76
CA ASP A 59 1.99 11.77 4.97
C ASP A 59 1.07 12.07 6.14
N VAL A 60 0.50 11.02 6.72
CA VAL A 60 -0.59 11.13 7.72
C VAL A 60 -0.55 10.00 8.74
N ASP A 61 -0.99 10.32 9.95
CA ASP A 61 -1.21 9.31 10.98
C ASP A 61 -2.50 8.52 10.71
N GLU A 62 -2.71 7.40 11.41
CA GLU A 62 -3.85 6.49 11.16
C GLU A 62 -5.23 7.14 11.31
N GLN A 63 -5.33 8.24 12.05
CA GLN A 63 -6.60 8.88 12.39
C GLN A 63 -7.08 9.89 11.34
N ASP A 64 -6.29 10.16 10.30
CA ASP A 64 -6.63 11.18 9.31
C ASP A 64 -7.52 10.67 8.17
N VAL A 65 -8.34 11.59 7.67
CA VAL A 65 -9.33 11.32 6.63
C VAL A 65 -8.66 11.32 5.25
N LEU A 66 -8.51 10.13 4.65
CA LEU A 66 -7.92 9.95 3.31
C LEU A 66 -8.88 10.32 2.16
N ASP A 67 -10.17 10.17 2.38
CA ASP A 67 -11.21 10.44 1.39
C ASP A 67 -12.54 10.81 2.04
N THR A 68 -13.52 11.11 1.18
CA THR A 68 -14.86 11.56 1.58
C THR A 68 -15.89 10.41 1.60
N THR A 69 -15.46 9.16 1.49
CA THR A 69 -16.33 7.99 1.27
C THR A 69 -16.55 7.22 2.57
N VAL A 70 -17.77 6.71 2.75
CA VAL A 70 -18.08 5.69 3.75
C VAL A 70 -17.99 4.33 3.08
N TRP A 71 -17.24 3.42 3.67
CA TRP A 71 -16.91 2.11 3.11
C TRP A 71 -17.83 1.04 3.69
N ASP A 72 -18.31 0.13 2.82
CA ASP A 72 -19.27 -0.92 3.21
C ASP A 72 -18.57 -2.15 3.78
N LEU A 73 -17.38 -2.44 3.25
CA LEU A 73 -16.57 -3.60 3.59
C LEU A 73 -15.13 -3.15 3.82
N THR A 74 -14.50 -3.71 4.85
CA THR A 74 -13.10 -3.45 5.21
C THR A 74 -12.42 -4.76 5.56
N ASN A 75 -11.35 -5.09 4.85
CA ASN A 75 -10.50 -6.26 5.10
C ASN A 75 -9.06 -5.83 5.32
N PHE A 76 -8.32 -6.57 6.15
CA PHE A 76 -6.91 -6.31 6.42
C PHE A 76 -6.05 -7.46 5.91
N ASN A 77 -4.96 -7.10 5.23
CA ASN A 77 -4.05 -8.04 4.60
C ASN A 77 -2.61 -7.65 4.89
N LYS A 78 -1.74 -8.65 4.87
CA LYS A 78 -0.28 -8.47 4.89
C LYS A 78 0.29 -8.96 3.56
N MET A 79 1.21 -8.19 2.98
CA MET A 79 1.95 -8.62 1.78
C MET A 79 3.18 -9.44 2.20
N HIS A 80 3.50 -10.46 1.42
CA HIS A 80 4.76 -11.19 1.56
C HIS A 80 5.92 -10.36 0.99
N GLY A 81 7.04 -10.29 1.72
CA GLY A 81 8.26 -9.63 1.27
C GLY A 81 9.27 -9.40 2.40
N ASP A 82 10.35 -8.69 2.11
CA ASP A 82 11.48 -8.46 3.04
C ASP A 82 11.11 -7.58 4.24
N PHE A 83 10.05 -6.80 4.10
CA PHE A 83 9.51 -5.94 5.16
C PHE A 83 7.99 -5.96 5.13
N ASP A 84 7.42 -5.74 6.32
CA ASP A 84 5.99 -5.86 6.58
C ASP A 84 5.21 -4.69 5.96
N ILE A 85 4.78 -4.85 4.71
CA ILE A 85 3.74 -3.99 4.13
C ILE A 85 2.39 -4.60 4.50
N ARG A 86 1.56 -3.80 5.19
CA ARG A 86 0.17 -4.12 5.46
C ARG A 86 -0.72 -3.26 4.58
N TYR A 87 -1.87 -3.78 4.21
CA TYR A 87 -2.86 -2.98 3.52
C TYR A 87 -4.27 -3.29 3.96
N ARG A 88 -5.07 -2.23 3.99
CA ARG A 88 -6.51 -2.30 4.20
C ARG A 88 -7.20 -2.23 2.85
N VAL A 89 -8.09 -3.17 2.56
CA VAL A 89 -8.95 -3.18 1.39
C VAL A 89 -10.33 -2.72 1.81
N ASP A 90 -10.80 -1.64 1.23
CA ASP A 90 -12.13 -1.11 1.48
C ASP A 90 -12.94 -1.12 0.18
N GLN A 91 -14.20 -1.52 0.24
CA GLN A 91 -15.08 -1.60 -0.94
C GLN A 91 -16.41 -0.91 -0.68
N CYS A 92 -16.95 -0.27 -1.71
CA CYS A 92 -18.35 0.17 -1.74
C CYS A 92 -19.01 -0.18 -3.07
N PHE A 93 -20.27 -0.56 -3.00
CA PHE A 93 -21.05 -0.96 -4.17
C PHE A 93 -21.69 0.26 -4.81
N LEU A 94 -21.36 0.50 -6.07
CA LEU A 94 -21.93 1.58 -6.85
C LEU A 94 -23.27 1.16 -7.46
N VAL A 95 -24.07 2.16 -7.84
CA VAL A 95 -25.28 1.91 -8.63
C VAL A 95 -24.88 1.25 -9.95
N PRO A 96 -25.48 0.10 -10.30
CA PRO A 96 -25.25 -0.59 -11.57
C PRO A 96 -25.45 0.34 -12.77
N ILE A 97 -24.51 0.30 -13.71
CA ILE A 97 -24.64 1.05 -14.97
C ILE A 97 -25.71 0.41 -15.86
N ASN A 98 -25.79 -0.92 -15.85
CA ASN A 98 -26.75 -1.73 -16.62
C ASN A 98 -27.24 -2.92 -15.78
N GLU A 99 -28.37 -3.50 -16.17
CA GLU A 99 -28.86 -4.75 -15.59
C GLU A 99 -27.82 -5.88 -15.80
N GLY A 100 -27.55 -6.65 -14.75
CA GLY A 100 -26.55 -7.73 -14.76
C GLY A 100 -25.09 -7.28 -14.70
N VAL A 101 -24.82 -5.98 -14.51
CA VAL A 101 -23.47 -5.43 -14.33
C VAL A 101 -23.35 -4.76 -12.97
N SER A 102 -22.67 -5.41 -12.05
CA SER A 102 -22.27 -4.80 -10.79
C SER A 102 -21.10 -3.84 -11.01
N SER A 103 -21.04 -2.78 -10.22
CA SER A 103 -19.99 -1.77 -10.27
C SER A 103 -19.48 -1.57 -8.86
N THR A 104 -18.18 -1.73 -8.66
CA THR A 104 -17.56 -1.63 -7.33
C THR A 104 -16.46 -0.61 -7.38
N TYR A 105 -16.37 0.20 -6.33
CA TYR A 105 -15.24 1.07 -6.07
C TYR A 105 -14.46 0.47 -4.91
N GLU A 106 -13.17 0.21 -5.14
CA GLU A 106 -12.26 -0.40 -4.18
C GLU A 106 -11.12 0.57 -3.88
N ARG A 107 -10.75 0.65 -2.60
CA ARG A 107 -9.57 1.35 -2.09
C ARG A 107 -8.63 0.35 -1.45
N ARG A 108 -7.34 0.47 -1.73
CA ARG A 108 -6.27 -0.15 -0.95
C ARG A 108 -5.41 0.90 -0.29
N VAL A 109 -5.31 0.86 1.04
CA VAL A 109 -4.43 1.72 1.83
C VAL A 109 -3.22 0.92 2.26
N TYR A 110 -2.07 1.18 1.66
CA TYR A 110 -0.81 0.51 1.96
C TYR A 110 0.00 1.28 2.99
N LYS A 111 0.56 0.55 3.95
CA LYS A 111 1.35 1.07 5.06
C LYS A 111 2.55 0.17 5.30
N CYS A 112 3.71 0.79 5.52
CA CYS A 112 4.88 0.10 6.05
C CYS A 112 5.53 0.98 7.12
N GLU A 113 5.10 0.78 8.36
CA GLU A 113 5.49 1.59 9.52
C GLU A 113 6.98 1.53 9.80
N GLN A 114 7.57 0.33 9.66
CA GLN A 114 8.95 0.07 10.06
C GLN A 114 9.96 0.94 9.30
N LEU A 115 9.71 1.20 8.02
CA LEU A 115 10.64 1.91 7.14
C LEU A 115 10.16 3.31 6.76
N TYR A 116 8.84 3.48 6.61
CA TYR A 116 8.27 4.70 6.01
C TYR A 116 7.31 5.43 6.96
N GLY A 117 7.22 5.01 8.23
CA GLY A 117 6.55 5.75 9.29
C GLY A 117 5.09 6.11 8.97
N THR A 118 4.84 7.41 8.78
CA THR A 118 3.53 8.03 8.54
C THR A 118 3.08 8.01 7.08
N TYR A 119 3.95 7.62 6.14
CA TYR A 119 3.56 7.61 4.73
C TYR A 119 2.57 6.49 4.41
N ARG A 120 1.55 6.82 3.62
CA ARG A 120 0.53 5.90 3.10
C ARG A 120 0.42 6.05 1.61
N VAL A 121 0.43 4.92 0.90
CA VAL A 121 0.03 4.89 -0.50
C VAL A 121 -1.42 4.44 -0.55
N VAL A 122 -2.27 5.21 -1.21
CA VAL A 122 -3.69 4.93 -1.33
C VAL A 122 -4.05 4.77 -2.78
N HIS A 123 -4.61 3.61 -3.13
CA HIS A 123 -4.93 3.24 -4.48
C HIS A 123 -6.44 3.02 -4.62
N TYR A 124 -7.09 3.83 -5.44
CA TYR A 124 -8.51 3.75 -5.74
C TYR A 124 -8.74 3.23 -7.14
N ARG A 125 -9.63 2.25 -7.29
CA ARG A 125 -10.00 1.69 -8.58
C ARG A 125 -11.49 1.41 -8.63
N ARG A 126 -12.10 1.65 -9.79
CA ARG A 126 -13.44 1.19 -10.10
C ARG A 126 -13.36 0.06 -11.11
N TYR A 127 -14.18 -0.96 -10.92
CA TYR A 127 -14.33 -2.02 -11.88
C TYR A 127 -15.80 -2.41 -12.02
N HIS A 128 -16.10 -3.03 -13.16
CA HIS A 128 -17.43 -3.49 -13.53
C HIS A 128 -17.38 -4.99 -13.72
N MET A 129 -18.24 -5.72 -13.02
CA MET A 129 -18.33 -7.18 -13.13
C MET A 129 -19.71 -7.53 -13.66
N SER A 130 -19.74 -8.22 -14.80
CA SER A 130 -20.92 -8.95 -15.22
C SER A 130 -21.07 -10.17 -14.31
N ASP A 131 -22.31 -10.57 -14.02
CA ASP A 131 -22.63 -11.70 -13.12
C ASP A 131 -21.94 -13.03 -13.52
N ASP A 132 -21.44 -13.15 -14.74
CA ASP A 132 -20.77 -14.35 -15.28
C ASP A 132 -19.28 -14.49 -14.92
N ASN A 133 -18.62 -13.49 -14.32
CA ASN A 133 -17.16 -13.53 -14.07
C ASN A 133 -16.81 -13.87 -12.60
N ASP A 134 -16.34 -15.10 -12.39
CA ASP A 134 -15.74 -15.58 -11.14
C ASP A 134 -14.21 -15.40 -11.20
N TYR A 135 -13.66 -14.44 -10.46
CA TYR A 135 -12.21 -14.30 -10.29
C TYR A 135 -11.86 -14.11 -8.81
N GLY A 136 -11.56 -15.22 -8.15
CA GLY A 136 -10.89 -15.26 -6.85
C GLY A 136 -9.37 -15.20 -7.03
N HIS A 137 -8.76 -14.07 -6.73
CA HIS A 137 -7.32 -13.97 -6.44
C HIS A 137 -7.08 -12.78 -5.49
N ASN A 138 -7.41 -12.96 -4.21
CA ASN A 138 -6.85 -12.11 -3.15
C ASN A 138 -5.39 -12.53 -2.98
N SER A 139 -4.44 -11.67 -3.34
CA SER A 139 -2.99 -11.89 -3.19
C SER A 139 -2.48 -11.56 -1.77
N GLY A 140 -3.32 -11.74 -0.75
CA GLY A 140 -2.98 -11.47 0.65
C GLY A 140 -3.46 -12.60 1.53
N GLU A 141 -2.68 -12.93 2.56
CA GLU A 141 -3.19 -13.71 3.68
C GLU A 141 -4.04 -12.78 4.55
N ASP A 142 -5.31 -13.14 4.71
CA ASP A 142 -6.22 -12.48 5.63
C ASP A 142 -5.57 -12.49 7.02
N THR A 143 -5.39 -11.31 7.60
CA THR A 143 -5.11 -11.24 9.04
C THR A 143 -6.41 -11.48 9.78
N GLU A 144 -6.39 -12.25 10.88
CA GLU A 144 -7.59 -12.61 11.67
C GLU A 144 -8.35 -11.39 12.26
N ASP A 145 -7.87 -10.17 12.02
CA ASP A 145 -8.47 -8.90 12.46
C ASP A 145 -9.44 -8.28 11.44
N SER A 146 -10.07 -9.08 10.56
CA SER A 146 -11.27 -8.66 9.85
C SER A 146 -12.44 -8.56 10.83
N GLN A 147 -12.42 -7.52 11.67
CA GLN A 147 -13.48 -7.21 12.60
C GLN A 147 -14.72 -6.80 11.82
N ASN A 148 -15.67 -7.72 11.78
CA ASN A 148 -17.04 -7.50 11.37
C ASN A 148 -17.62 -6.35 12.23
N LEU A 149 -17.71 -5.15 11.66
CA LEU A 149 -18.31 -3.98 12.29
C LEU A 149 -19.83 -4.18 12.35
N GLY A 150 -20.28 -4.95 13.33
CA GLY A 150 -21.68 -5.27 13.57
C GLY A 150 -22.00 -5.34 15.07
N ASN A 151 -22.33 -4.16 15.62
CA ASN A 151 -23.09 -3.92 16.86
C ASN A 151 -22.53 -4.37 18.23
N SER A 152 -22.00 -3.36 18.93
CA SER A 152 -22.28 -2.91 20.30
C SER A 152 -22.81 -3.85 21.39
N ASP A 153 -22.25 -3.59 22.57
CA ASP A 153 -22.71 -3.89 23.93
C ASP A 153 -22.40 -5.30 24.46
N ASN A 154 -21.22 -5.46 25.08
CA ASN A 154 -21.24 -6.04 26.42
C ASN A 154 -20.10 -5.55 27.32
N ASP A 155 -20.58 -5.10 28.46
CA ASP A 155 -19.93 -4.49 29.61
C ASP A 155 -19.25 -5.55 30.49
N SER A 156 -18.21 -5.10 31.20
CA SER A 156 -17.69 -5.65 32.46
C SER A 156 -16.95 -6.99 32.46
N SER A 157 -15.67 -6.95 32.82
CA SER A 157 -15.12 -7.57 34.05
C SER A 157 -13.67 -7.14 34.27
N ASP A 158 -13.44 -6.42 35.35
CA ASP A 158 -12.13 -6.21 35.98
C ASP A 158 -11.48 -7.55 36.33
N ASP A 159 -10.20 -7.75 36.02
CA ASP A 159 -9.36 -8.70 36.76
C ASP A 159 -7.89 -8.23 36.81
N ASP A 160 -7.35 -8.23 38.02
CA ASP A 160 -6.15 -7.53 38.48
C ASP A 160 -4.93 -8.46 38.59
N GLY A 161 -4.41 -8.92 37.46
CA GLY A 161 -3.23 -9.79 37.42
C GLY A 161 -1.89 -9.05 37.55
N SER A 162 -1.47 -8.77 38.78
CA SER A 162 -0.16 -8.20 39.13
C SER A 162 1.03 -9.13 38.81
N SER A 163 2.21 -8.48 38.66
CA SER A 163 3.59 -8.96 38.93
C SER A 163 4.27 -9.95 37.96
N ASN A 164 5.32 -9.50 37.26
CA ASN A 164 6.71 -9.55 37.75
C ASN A 164 7.70 -8.94 36.76
N ASP A 165 8.64 -8.17 37.31
CA ASP A 165 9.89 -7.74 36.70
C ASP A 165 10.73 -8.94 36.20
N ASP A 166 11.31 -8.84 35.01
CA ASP A 166 12.59 -9.49 34.73
C ASP A 166 13.43 -8.63 33.79
N ASP A 167 14.49 -8.09 34.39
CA ASP A 167 15.62 -7.39 33.83
C ASP A 167 16.54 -8.41 33.14
N GLY A 168 16.76 -8.24 31.83
CA GLY A 168 17.47 -9.20 30.98
C GLY A 168 18.42 -8.54 30.01
N SER A 169 19.45 -7.90 30.56
CA SER A 169 20.73 -7.50 29.95
C SER A 169 21.26 -8.48 28.87
N SER A 170 21.79 -7.96 27.75
CA SER A 170 22.91 -8.47 26.89
C SER A 170 23.03 -7.57 25.64
N ASP A 171 23.92 -6.56 25.62
CA ASP A 171 25.29 -6.59 25.03
C ASP A 171 25.33 -7.24 23.62
N ASP A 172 25.45 -6.44 22.56
CA ASP A 172 26.71 -6.04 21.89
C ASP A 172 27.36 -7.19 21.12
N GLU A 173 27.21 -7.18 19.79
CA GLU A 173 28.21 -7.76 18.88
C GLU A 173 28.24 -6.92 17.59
N SER A 174 29.27 -6.07 17.50
CA SER A 174 29.76 -5.49 16.27
C SER A 174 30.34 -6.56 15.34
N HIS A 175 29.93 -6.61 14.07
CA HIS A 175 30.73 -7.25 13.03
C HIS A 175 30.82 -6.40 11.77
N SER A 176 32.01 -5.85 11.54
CA SER A 176 32.50 -5.38 10.24
C SER A 176 32.98 -6.55 9.40
N SER A 177 32.78 -6.47 8.09
CA SER A 177 33.79 -6.89 7.12
C SER A 177 33.42 -6.38 5.74
N ASP A 178 34.33 -5.58 5.21
CA ASP A 178 34.49 -5.16 3.82
C ASP A 178 34.39 -6.33 2.83
N ASP A 179 33.82 -6.08 1.64
CA ASP A 179 34.31 -6.72 0.42
C ASP A 179 34.16 -5.78 -0.78
N GLU A 180 35.31 -5.30 -1.23
CA GLU A 180 35.56 -4.49 -2.41
C GLU A 180 35.67 -5.42 -3.61
N SER A 181 34.66 -5.47 -4.48
CA SER A 181 34.83 -6.11 -5.80
C SER A 181 34.77 -5.06 -6.90
N ALA A 182 35.96 -4.51 -7.18
CA ALA A 182 36.25 -3.77 -8.40
C ALA A 182 36.14 -4.71 -9.62
N GLY A 183 35.09 -4.53 -10.41
CA GLY A 183 34.92 -5.13 -11.74
C GLY A 183 35.07 -4.05 -12.80
N ASP A 184 36.32 -3.81 -13.19
CA ASP A 184 36.72 -3.07 -14.38
C ASP A 184 36.50 -3.96 -15.62
N ASP A 185 35.60 -3.56 -16.51
CA ASP A 185 35.59 -4.08 -17.90
C ASP A 185 35.30 -2.93 -18.87
N ASN A 186 36.40 -2.24 -19.14
CA ASN A 186 36.72 -1.47 -20.32
C ASN A 186 36.22 -2.11 -21.64
N ILE A 187 35.31 -1.43 -22.35
CA ILE A 187 35.07 -1.68 -23.79
C ILE A 187 35.26 -0.37 -24.58
N GLU A 188 36.52 -0.14 -24.98
CA GLU A 188 36.89 0.76 -26.07
C GLU A 188 36.47 0.12 -27.41
N ALA A 189 35.43 0.67 -28.04
CA ALA A 189 35.14 0.41 -29.46
C ALA A 189 35.68 1.57 -30.31
N HIS A 190 37.00 1.62 -30.48
CA HIS A 190 37.63 2.39 -31.55
C HIS A 190 37.57 1.59 -32.86
N ALA A 191 36.70 1.99 -33.79
CA ALA A 191 36.80 1.60 -35.20
C ALA A 191 36.95 2.85 -36.06
N ASN A 192 38.21 3.26 -36.24
CA ASN A 192 38.68 4.22 -37.24
C ASN A 192 39.12 3.48 -38.52
N GLY A 193 38.85 4.10 -39.69
CA GLY A 193 39.49 3.83 -40.99
C GLY A 193 38.87 2.66 -41.77
N PHE A 194 38.42 2.81 -43.01
CA PHE A 194 38.85 3.66 -44.13
C PHE A 194 37.65 4.05 -45.00
#